data_AF-A0AAQ0RUC2-F1
#
_entry.id   AF-A0AAQ0RUC2-F1
#
_cell.length_a   1.000
_cell.length_b   1.000
_cell.length_c   1.000
_cell.angle_alpha   90.00
_cell.angle_beta   90.00
_cell.angle_gamma   90.00
#
_symmetry.space_group_name_H-M   'P 1'
#
loop_
_entity.id
_entity.type
_entity.pdbx_description
1 polymer ?
#
loop_
_entity_poly.entity_id
_entity_poly.type
_entity_poly.pdbx_seq_one_letter_code
_entity_poly.pdbx_strand_id
1 'polypeptide(L)'
;MNDENIHIGALLKQFFIYWKIYVPIGIICLIAAICFLLVTPKEYEFTARMQLIGNNQGMMSELKMLKSSGIGALLGGSASGISVEDEVIVLMSRTNMTEAILQTGYQIETRQQRSLKKVLLYGKDNPVNFLFPEQFLDTISESIKIKMTLANGGIRSAKIQSKLFKTVTIQEQSLPYRLQLPVGTIMIALSPGTSAIDEQTIISKITPLQKVYEDLHEKVYAGAQETVSDIILLSFDNESKQRGSDFLNAMISAFNQYTRNVKVKEANLNAEFVRERLDTITMELAFLEHEIEAYKKQNNIPEPTLYAKATIAGHQELESTILETEARLRMLEYVVEYMKNPENEYASIPAIEGIGEKSIAIYNQLVLDRQRLLLSSEKGNPALILADKQLSEQRKMLMEAVNAACKSIRASLQEISKKNNTFNNQLSALPTREREYIEMKRQQKIKETIYLFLMQKLQEKELVTSPDEQAGRVVDAAYCSAKPIYPKKMIVLSVAFVIACIISLIAISLRVFIFTKN
;
A
#
# COMPACT_ATOMS: atom_id res chain seq x y z
N MET A 1 51.07 -34.61 -33.21
CA MET A 1 50.85 -34.63 -31.75
C MET A 1 52.15 -34.21 -31.11
N ASN A 2 52.34 -32.91 -30.90
CA ASN A 2 53.40 -32.41 -30.03
C ASN A 2 52.70 -31.91 -28.78
N ASP A 3 53.06 -32.48 -27.63
CA ASP A 3 52.65 -31.99 -26.32
C ASP A 3 53.15 -30.55 -26.16
N GLU A 4 52.26 -29.58 -26.34
CA GLU A 4 52.43 -28.23 -25.81
C GLU A 4 52.26 -28.28 -24.28
N ASN A 5 53.21 -28.95 -23.62
CA ASN A 5 53.36 -28.84 -22.17
C ASN A 5 53.77 -27.39 -21.89
N ILE A 6 52.82 -26.60 -21.38
CA ILE A 6 53.06 -25.25 -20.88
C ILE A 6 54.18 -25.36 -19.82
N HIS A 7 55.43 -25.11 -20.21
CA HIS A 7 56.55 -25.10 -19.29
C HIS A 7 56.43 -23.86 -18.41
N ILE A 8 55.78 -24.01 -17.25
CA ILE A 8 55.58 -22.97 -16.23
C ILE A 8 56.91 -22.28 -15.86
N GLY A 9 58.02 -23.02 -15.88
CA GLY A 9 59.37 -22.47 -15.66
C GLY A 9 59.85 -21.50 -16.74
N ALA A 10 59.44 -21.67 -18.00
CA ALA A 10 59.78 -20.75 -19.09
C ALA A 10 58.99 -19.44 -18.98
N LEU A 11 57.70 -19.51 -18.64
CA LEU A 11 56.86 -18.34 -18.37
C LEU A 11 57.39 -17.52 -17.19
N LEU A 12 57.77 -18.17 -16.10
CA LEU A 12 58.38 -17.52 -14.92
C LEU A 12 59.67 -16.77 -15.27
N LYS A 13 60.53 -17.38 -16.09
CA LYS A 13 61.78 -16.74 -16.55
C LYS A 13 61.49 -15.49 -17.41
N GLN A 14 60.44 -15.53 -18.21
CA GLN A 14 59.98 -14.39 -19.01
C GLN A 14 59.41 -13.26 -18.14
N PHE A 15 58.69 -13.57 -17.05
CA PHE A 15 58.27 -12.58 -16.05
C PHE A 15 59.45 -11.84 -15.40
N PHE A 16 60.51 -12.56 -15.03
CA PHE A 16 61.71 -11.94 -14.45
C PHE A 16 62.47 -11.05 -15.44
N ILE A 17 62.44 -11.32 -16.74
CA ILE A 17 63.09 -10.48 -17.76
C ILE A 17 62.37 -9.13 -17.93
N TYR A 18 61.02 -9.12 -17.88
CA TYR A 18 60.20 -7.94 -18.11
C TYR A 18 59.74 -7.24 -16.82
N TRP A 19 60.33 -7.53 -15.65
CA TRP A 19 59.92 -6.96 -14.35
C TRP A 19 59.88 -5.42 -14.34
N LYS A 20 60.78 -4.77 -15.11
CA LYS A 20 60.84 -3.31 -15.29
C LYS A 20 59.58 -2.72 -15.95
N ILE A 21 58.72 -3.54 -16.55
CA ILE A 21 57.44 -3.13 -17.15
C ILE A 21 56.28 -3.45 -16.19
N TYR A 22 56.24 -4.66 -15.63
CA TYR A 22 55.16 -5.11 -14.74
C TYR A 22 55.06 -4.30 -13.44
N VAL A 23 56.19 -4.02 -12.79
CA VAL A 23 56.22 -3.35 -11.47
C VAL A 23 55.68 -1.91 -11.54
N PRO A 24 56.14 -1.02 -12.44
CA PRO A 24 55.60 0.34 -12.48
C PRO A 24 54.11 0.38 -12.87
N ILE A 25 53.66 -0.47 -13.78
CA ILE A 25 52.23 -0.57 -14.16
C ILE A 25 51.39 -1.03 -12.95
N GLY A 26 51.86 -2.04 -12.22
CA GLY A 26 51.23 -2.51 -10.99
C GLY A 26 51.11 -1.41 -9.93
N ILE A 27 52.17 -0.63 -9.71
CA ILE A 27 52.18 0.48 -8.75
C ILE A 27 51.18 1.57 -9.17
N ILE A 28 51.16 1.95 -10.45
CA ILE A 28 50.23 2.97 -10.97
C ILE A 28 48.76 2.51 -10.80
N CYS A 29 48.45 1.25 -11.16
CA CYS A 29 47.11 0.69 -10.97
C CYS A 29 46.72 0.62 -9.49
N LEU A 30 47.65 0.29 -8.60
CA LEU A 30 47.42 0.25 -7.16
C LEU A 30 47.15 1.64 -6.59
N ILE A 31 47.94 2.65 -6.98
CA ILE A 31 47.71 4.06 -6.60
C ILE A 31 46.35 4.53 -7.11
N ALA A 32 45.98 4.20 -8.35
CA ALA A 32 44.68 4.53 -8.92
C ALA A 32 43.53 3.87 -8.13
N ALA A 33 43.69 2.60 -7.74
CA ALA A 33 42.70 1.89 -6.93
C ALA A 33 42.55 2.49 -5.53
N ILE A 34 43.66 2.86 -4.87
CA ILE A 34 43.62 3.56 -3.58
C ILE A 34 42.96 4.93 -3.73
N CYS A 35 43.30 5.68 -4.77
CA CYS A 35 42.70 6.98 -5.07
C CYS A 35 41.18 6.83 -5.27
N PHE A 36 40.74 5.81 -6.03
CA PHE A 36 39.33 5.50 -6.21
C PHE A 36 38.62 5.22 -4.87
N LEU A 37 39.20 4.38 -4.01
CA LEU A 37 38.66 4.09 -2.67
C LEU A 37 38.64 5.33 -1.74
N LEU A 38 39.55 6.28 -1.95
CA LEU A 38 39.60 7.53 -1.20
C LEU A 38 38.71 8.63 -1.77
N VAL A 39 38.21 8.53 -3.00
CA VAL A 39 37.31 9.54 -3.60
C VAL A 39 35.85 9.09 -3.54
N THR A 40 35.59 7.79 -3.70
CA THR A 40 34.23 7.25 -3.72
C THR A 40 33.52 7.37 -2.36
N PRO A 41 32.24 7.82 -2.34
CA PRO A 41 31.43 7.79 -1.13
C PRO A 41 31.13 6.34 -0.75
N LYS A 42 30.95 6.11 0.56
CA LYS A 42 30.59 4.80 1.09
C LYS A 42 29.07 4.67 1.06
N GLU A 43 28.56 3.54 0.61
CA GLU A 43 27.14 3.22 0.66
C GLU A 43 26.89 2.11 1.69
N TYR A 44 25.74 2.22 2.33
CA TYR A 44 25.26 1.31 3.36
C TYR A 44 23.93 0.70 2.91
N GLU A 45 23.73 -0.55 3.28
CA GLU A 45 22.47 -1.26 3.07
C GLU A 45 21.54 -0.95 4.23
N PHE A 46 20.30 -0.60 3.92
CA PHE A 46 19.23 -0.39 4.88
C PHE A 46 18.22 -1.50 4.73
N THR A 47 17.79 -2.05 5.86
CA THR A 47 16.80 -3.12 5.89
C THR A 47 15.69 -2.78 6.86
N ALA A 48 14.45 -3.03 6.47
CA ALA A 48 13.28 -2.94 7.34
C ALA A 48 12.40 -4.19 7.17
N ARG A 49 11.72 -4.59 8.24
CA ARG A 49 10.80 -5.74 8.22
C ARG A 49 9.44 -5.34 8.74
N MET A 50 8.41 -5.67 7.98
CA MET A 50 7.02 -5.43 8.32
C MET A 50 6.24 -6.73 8.25
N GLN A 51 5.52 -7.08 9.31
CA GLN A 51 4.59 -8.20 9.32
C GLN A 51 3.20 -7.69 8.95
N LEU A 52 2.58 -8.30 7.95
CA LEU A 52 1.19 -8.03 7.59
C LEU A 52 0.26 -8.61 8.66
N ILE A 53 -0.68 -7.80 9.13
CA ILE A 53 -1.73 -8.25 10.04
C ILE A 53 -2.91 -8.67 9.17
N GLY A 54 -3.03 -9.98 8.92
CA GLY A 54 -4.17 -10.55 8.22
C GLY A 54 -5.37 -10.72 9.15
N ASN A 55 -6.55 -10.25 8.74
CA ASN A 55 -7.83 -10.60 9.36
C ASN A 55 -8.20 -12.04 8.94
N ASN A 56 -7.54 -13.04 9.53
CA ASN A 56 -7.64 -14.42 9.08
C ASN A 56 -7.69 -15.43 10.23
N GLN A 57 -8.55 -15.17 11.22
CA GLN A 57 -9.04 -16.23 12.10
C GLN A 57 -10.24 -16.91 11.43
N GLY A 58 -9.97 -17.85 10.52
CA GLY A 58 -11.00 -18.67 9.89
C GLY A 58 -10.48 -19.57 8.76
N MET A 59 -11.38 -20.43 8.25
CA MET A 59 -11.22 -21.48 7.20
C MET A 59 -10.47 -21.06 5.90
N MET A 60 -10.11 -19.79 5.77
CA MET A 60 -9.22 -19.22 4.75
C MET A 60 -7.73 -19.56 4.96
N SER A 61 -7.31 -19.88 6.18
CA SER A 61 -5.93 -20.32 6.48
C SER A 61 -5.61 -21.70 5.89
N GLU A 62 -6.59 -22.63 5.86
CA GLU A 62 -6.46 -23.95 5.23
C GLU A 62 -6.39 -23.83 3.70
N LEU A 63 -7.10 -22.85 3.11
CA LEU A 63 -6.98 -22.53 1.68
C LEU A 63 -5.60 -21.94 1.32
N LYS A 64 -4.95 -21.20 2.23
CA LYS A 64 -3.58 -20.69 2.05
C LYS A 64 -2.57 -21.85 1.99
N MET A 65 -2.76 -22.91 2.77
CA MET A 65 -1.97 -24.15 2.69
C MET A 65 -2.25 -24.98 1.43
N LEU A 66 -3.51 -25.08 0.99
CA LEU A 66 -3.88 -25.78 -0.26
C LEU A 66 -3.31 -25.09 -1.53
N LYS A 67 -3.03 -23.78 -1.47
CA LYS A 67 -2.35 -23.03 -2.54
C LYS A 67 -0.86 -23.38 -2.67
N SER A 68 -0.15 -23.58 -1.54
CA SER A 68 1.28 -23.92 -1.55
C SER A 68 1.61 -25.32 -2.10
N SER A 69 0.60 -26.19 -2.22
CA SER A 69 0.76 -27.53 -2.83
C SER A 69 0.62 -27.54 -4.36
N GLY A 70 0.45 -26.39 -5.04
CA GLY A 70 0.39 -26.31 -6.51
C GLY A 70 -0.90 -26.83 -7.15
N ILE A 71 -1.82 -27.39 -6.37
CA ILE A 71 -3.08 -27.99 -6.83
C ILE A 71 -4.16 -26.92 -7.11
N GLY A 72 -4.05 -25.72 -6.52
CA GLY A 72 -5.02 -24.63 -6.68
C GLY A 72 -5.12 -24.04 -8.10
N ALA A 73 -4.05 -24.11 -8.89
CA ALA A 73 -4.04 -23.63 -10.28
C ALA A 73 -4.77 -24.60 -11.25
N LEU A 74 -4.94 -25.87 -10.88
CA LEU A 74 -5.53 -26.90 -11.72
C LEU A 74 -7.08 -26.90 -11.69
N LEU A 75 -7.69 -26.28 -10.68
CA LEU A 75 -9.14 -26.27 -10.47
C LEU A 75 -9.82 -24.94 -10.86
N GLY A 76 -9.14 -24.05 -11.57
CA GLY A 76 -9.75 -22.83 -12.11
C GLY A 76 -10.23 -21.82 -11.05
N GLY A 77 -9.77 -21.93 -9.80
CA GLY A 77 -10.10 -21.00 -8.73
C GLY A 77 -9.22 -19.75 -8.81
N SER A 78 -9.74 -18.69 -9.43
CA SER A 78 -9.12 -17.35 -9.38
C SER A 78 -8.97 -16.88 -7.93
N ALA A 79 -7.76 -16.45 -7.61
CA ALA A 79 -7.28 -16.06 -6.30
C ALA A 79 -8.11 -14.93 -5.66
N SER A 80 -8.56 -15.13 -4.43
CA SER A 80 -9.20 -14.08 -3.61
C SER A 80 -8.83 -14.26 -2.13
N GLY A 81 -7.55 -14.06 -1.84
CA GLY A 81 -7.05 -13.89 -0.48
C GLY A 81 -5.74 -13.13 -0.54
N ILE A 82 -5.60 -12.12 0.32
CA ILE A 82 -4.45 -11.19 0.39
C ILE A 82 -3.15 -12.00 0.37
N SER A 83 -2.46 -11.97 -0.76
CA SER A 83 -1.11 -12.54 -0.88
C SER A 83 -0.10 -11.47 -0.47
N VAL A 84 1.04 -11.88 0.06
CA VAL A 84 2.10 -10.95 0.46
C VAL A 84 2.61 -10.20 -0.77
N GLU A 85 2.60 -10.86 -1.92
CA GLU A 85 2.93 -10.33 -3.23
C GLU A 85 2.00 -9.16 -3.63
N ASP A 86 0.69 -9.28 -3.40
CA ASP A 86 -0.25 -8.19 -3.69
C ASP A 86 0.04 -6.95 -2.82
N GLU A 87 0.32 -7.15 -1.53
CA GLU A 87 0.66 -6.06 -0.61
C GLU A 87 2.01 -5.43 -0.95
N VAL A 88 2.98 -6.21 -1.46
CA VAL A 88 4.24 -5.68 -1.98
C VAL A 88 3.99 -4.78 -3.19
N ILE A 89 3.09 -5.14 -4.10
CA ILE A 89 2.71 -4.29 -5.24
C ILE A 89 2.07 -2.98 -4.76
N VAL A 90 1.18 -3.04 -3.77
CA VAL A 90 0.58 -1.84 -3.18
C VAL A 90 1.63 -0.98 -2.48
N LEU A 91 2.54 -1.57 -1.71
CA LEU A 91 3.64 -0.89 -1.04
C LEU A 91 4.56 -0.17 -2.04
N MET A 92 4.95 -0.85 -3.12
CA MET A 92 5.80 -0.32 -4.18
C MET A 92 5.05 0.52 -5.22
N SER A 93 3.75 0.75 -5.02
CA SER A 93 2.94 1.54 -5.95
C SER A 93 3.43 2.99 -6.02
N ARG A 94 3.20 3.63 -7.18
CA ARG A 94 3.56 5.03 -7.42
C ARG A 94 3.09 5.93 -6.29
N THR A 95 1.82 5.81 -5.88
CA THR A 95 1.23 6.65 -4.83
C THR A 95 1.98 6.57 -3.51
N ASN A 96 2.28 5.35 -3.03
CA ASN A 96 2.94 5.15 -1.74
C ASN A 96 4.41 5.57 -1.79
N MET A 97 5.12 5.24 -2.88
CA MET A 97 6.51 5.68 -3.05
C MET A 97 6.62 7.21 -3.18
N THR A 98 5.73 7.87 -3.94
CA THR A 98 5.75 9.33 -4.07
C THR A 98 5.44 10.02 -2.74
N GLU A 99 4.50 9.49 -1.96
CA GLU A 99 4.20 10.00 -0.64
C GLU A 99 5.43 9.90 0.28
N ALA A 100 6.12 8.76 0.29
CA ALA A 100 7.35 8.58 1.05
C ALA A 100 8.50 9.51 0.59
N ILE A 101 8.62 9.74 -0.73
CA ILE A 101 9.58 10.69 -1.32
C ILE A 101 9.30 12.10 -0.82
N LEU A 102 8.04 12.54 -0.85
CA LEU A 102 7.62 13.87 -0.42
C LEU A 102 7.80 14.06 1.09
N GLN A 103 7.37 13.09 1.90
CA GLN A 103 7.51 13.13 3.36
C GLN A 103 8.97 13.25 3.81
N THR A 104 9.90 12.62 3.09
CA THR A 104 11.33 12.65 3.43
C THR A 104 12.13 13.73 2.73
N GLY A 105 11.51 14.46 1.78
CA GLY A 105 12.20 15.45 0.95
C GLY A 105 13.26 14.85 0.02
N TYR A 106 13.12 13.57 -0.36
CA TYR A 106 14.15 12.82 -1.10
C TYR A 106 14.50 13.45 -2.46
N GLN A 107 13.59 14.25 -3.03
CA GLN A 107 13.78 15.00 -4.28
C GLN A 107 14.92 16.03 -4.25
N ILE A 108 15.34 16.47 -3.07
CA ILE A 108 16.42 17.45 -2.88
C ILE A 108 17.69 16.72 -2.42
N GLU A 109 18.75 16.82 -3.20
CA GLU A 109 20.07 16.35 -2.80
C GLU A 109 21.02 17.52 -2.56
N THR A 110 21.43 17.75 -1.31
CA THR A 110 22.45 18.73 -0.99
C THR A 110 23.79 18.04 -0.78
N ARG A 111 24.82 18.42 -1.55
CA ARG A 111 26.20 17.92 -1.39
C ARG A 111 27.14 19.05 -1.01
N GLN A 112 28.05 18.75 -0.08
CA GLN A 112 29.16 19.63 0.29
C GLN A 112 30.48 19.05 -0.20
N GLN A 113 31.35 19.91 -0.73
CA GLN A 113 32.73 19.52 -1.04
C GLN A 113 33.55 19.55 0.26
N ARG A 114 33.99 18.38 0.75
CA ARG A 114 34.92 18.25 1.87
C ARG A 114 36.22 17.63 1.36
N SER A 115 37.28 18.44 1.27
CA SER A 115 38.56 18.03 0.67
C SER A 115 38.34 17.44 -0.75
N LEU A 116 38.74 16.19 -1.00
CA LEU A 116 38.57 15.50 -2.28
C LEU A 116 37.20 14.80 -2.44
N LYS A 117 36.35 14.78 -1.41
CA LYS A 117 35.06 14.07 -1.41
C LYS A 117 33.87 15.02 -1.51
N LYS A 118 32.83 14.58 -2.22
CA LYS A 118 31.50 15.18 -2.15
C LYS A 118 30.66 14.37 -1.18
N VAL A 119 30.25 14.99 -0.08
CA VAL A 119 29.47 14.34 0.98
C VAL A 119 28.02 14.80 0.87
N LEU A 120 27.09 13.86 0.83
CA LEU A 120 25.65 14.13 0.91
C LEU A 120 25.29 14.61 2.32
N LEU A 121 24.59 15.74 2.41
CA LEU A 121 24.06 16.30 3.65
C LEU A 121 22.55 16.00 3.73
N TYR A 122 22.08 15.59 4.91
CA TYR A 122 20.67 15.27 5.15
C TYR A 122 20.29 15.59 6.60
N GLY A 123 19.01 15.89 6.85
CA GLY A 123 18.50 16.17 8.20
C GLY A 123 19.26 17.30 8.89
N LYS A 124 19.81 17.01 10.08
CA LYS A 124 20.53 18.00 10.90
C LYS A 124 21.83 18.52 10.27
N ASP A 125 22.45 17.72 9.41
CA ASP A 125 23.70 18.10 8.73
C ASP A 125 23.47 19.02 7.54
N ASN A 126 22.22 19.13 7.06
CA ASN A 126 21.87 20.00 5.95
C ASN A 126 21.55 21.41 6.47
N PRO A 127 22.34 22.45 6.12
CA PRO A 127 22.17 23.81 6.66
C PRO A 127 20.97 24.57 6.07
N VAL A 128 20.41 24.09 4.95
CA VAL A 128 19.38 24.82 4.18
C VAL A 128 18.24 23.89 3.79
N ASN A 129 17.02 24.36 3.99
CA ASN A 129 15.80 23.72 3.51
C ASN A 129 15.22 24.48 2.32
N PHE A 130 14.69 23.72 1.36
CA PHE A 130 13.98 24.26 0.21
C PHE A 130 12.50 23.94 0.37
N LEU A 131 11.67 24.98 0.39
CA LEU A 131 10.23 24.86 0.49
C LEU A 131 9.62 25.35 -0.83
N PHE A 132 8.75 24.54 -1.42
CA PHE A 132 8.03 24.85 -2.66
C PHE A 132 6.68 24.11 -2.65
N PRO A 133 5.67 24.59 -3.40
CA PRO A 133 4.41 23.85 -3.55
C PRO A 133 4.66 22.46 -4.16
N GLU A 134 3.90 21.43 -3.77
CA GLU A 134 4.09 20.07 -4.29
C GLU A 134 4.01 19.99 -5.82
N GLN A 135 3.07 20.77 -6.40
CA GLN A 135 2.86 20.91 -7.84
C GLN A 135 4.11 21.39 -8.60
N PHE A 136 5.07 22.03 -7.92
CA PHE A 136 6.32 22.48 -8.52
C PHE A 136 7.15 21.30 -9.05
N LEU A 137 7.18 20.18 -8.32
CA LEU A 137 7.99 19.01 -8.69
C LEU A 137 7.45 18.28 -9.93
N ASP A 138 6.15 18.39 -10.18
CA ASP A 138 5.49 17.86 -11.37
C ASP A 138 5.64 18.79 -12.58
N THR A 139 5.84 20.09 -12.33
CA THR A 139 6.02 21.10 -13.38
C THR A 139 7.41 21.04 -14.02
N ILE A 140 8.44 20.64 -13.27
CA ILE A 140 9.82 20.57 -13.77
C ILE A 140 10.06 19.28 -14.54
N SER A 141 10.46 19.36 -15.82
CA SER A 141 10.84 18.17 -16.60
C SER A 141 12.33 17.80 -16.47
N GLU A 142 13.16 18.71 -15.95
CA GLU A 142 14.61 18.54 -15.82
C GLU A 142 15.11 19.06 -14.47
N SER A 143 16.19 18.45 -13.95
CA SER A 143 16.71 18.80 -12.63
C SER A 143 17.31 20.21 -12.57
N ILE A 144 17.08 20.91 -11.46
CA ILE A 144 17.63 22.24 -11.18
C ILE A 144 18.84 22.09 -10.25
N LYS A 145 20.00 22.62 -10.66
CA LYS A 145 21.22 22.65 -9.85
C LYS A 145 21.43 24.04 -9.27
N ILE A 146 21.56 24.12 -7.94
CA ILE A 146 21.78 25.34 -7.17
C ILE A 146 23.15 25.20 -6.50
N LYS A 147 24.14 25.94 -6.98
CA LYS A 147 25.44 26.05 -6.30
C LYS A 147 25.41 27.32 -5.47
N MET A 148 25.54 27.22 -4.15
CA MET A 148 25.46 28.37 -3.27
C MET A 148 26.57 28.36 -2.22
N THR A 149 27.07 29.56 -1.91
CA THR A 149 28.03 29.82 -0.84
C THR A 149 27.29 30.55 0.27
N LEU A 150 27.26 29.90 1.44
CA LEU A 150 26.62 30.41 2.64
C LEU A 150 27.68 31.07 3.52
N ALA A 151 27.38 32.25 4.04
CA ALA A 151 28.21 32.97 5.01
C ALA A 151 27.32 33.83 5.91
N ASN A 152 27.68 33.98 7.19
CA ASN A 152 26.99 34.88 8.14
C ASN A 152 25.46 34.66 8.24
N GLY A 153 24.99 33.41 8.08
CA GLY A 153 23.55 33.09 8.13
C GLY A 153 22.75 33.52 6.89
N GLY A 154 23.42 33.97 5.82
CA GLY A 154 22.81 34.36 4.55
C GLY A 154 23.48 33.72 3.32
N ILE A 155 22.95 34.04 2.14
CA ILE A 155 23.49 33.62 0.84
C ILE A 155 24.50 34.69 0.39
N ARG A 156 25.79 34.35 0.36
CA ARG A 156 26.83 35.23 -0.21
C ARG A 156 26.75 35.24 -1.73
N SER A 157 26.67 34.06 -2.34
CA SER A 157 26.43 33.92 -3.78
C SER A 157 25.67 32.64 -4.07
N ALA A 158 24.79 32.66 -5.07
CA ALA A 158 24.14 31.47 -5.60
C ALA A 158 24.07 31.51 -7.12
N LYS A 159 24.35 30.38 -7.75
CA LYS A 159 24.25 30.14 -9.20
C LYS A 159 23.28 29.00 -9.44
N ILE A 160 22.17 29.30 -10.11
CA ILE A 160 21.09 28.37 -10.41
C ILE A 160 21.12 28.04 -11.89
N GLN A 161 21.23 26.75 -12.21
CA GLN A 161 21.36 26.23 -13.56
C GLN A 161 20.32 25.14 -13.81
N SER A 162 19.60 25.25 -14.92
CA SER A 162 18.69 24.23 -15.44
C SER A 162 18.69 24.29 -16.97
N LYS A 163 18.23 23.22 -17.62
CA LYS A 163 17.93 23.27 -19.07
C LYS A 163 16.64 24.04 -19.37
N LEU A 164 15.78 24.23 -18.34
CA LEU A 164 14.46 24.85 -18.48
C LEU A 164 14.53 26.37 -18.59
N PHE A 165 15.60 27.00 -18.12
CA PHE A 165 15.75 28.45 -18.10
C PHE A 165 17.21 28.90 -18.10
N LYS A 166 17.45 30.16 -18.47
CA LYS A 166 18.79 30.77 -18.45
C LYS A 166 19.34 30.84 -17.02
N THR A 167 20.66 30.69 -16.86
CA THR A 167 21.30 30.71 -15.53
C THR A 167 20.94 31.96 -14.74
N VAL A 168 20.43 31.78 -13.52
CA VAL A 168 20.11 32.86 -12.58
C VAL A 168 21.24 32.96 -11.56
N THR A 169 21.74 34.17 -11.32
CA THR A 169 22.79 34.44 -10.32
C THR A 169 22.27 35.40 -9.28
N ILE A 170 22.57 35.13 -8.03
CA ILE A 170 22.12 35.90 -6.86
C ILE A 170 23.35 36.22 -6.02
N GLN A 171 23.43 37.44 -5.51
CA GLN A 171 24.47 37.89 -4.59
C GLN A 171 23.83 38.48 -3.34
N GLU A 172 24.47 38.26 -2.21
CA GLU A 172 24.19 38.89 -0.90
C GLU A 172 22.70 38.98 -0.55
N GLN A 173 22.09 37.85 -0.19
CA GLN A 173 20.70 37.79 0.26
C GLN A 173 20.60 37.26 1.70
N SER A 174 19.72 37.86 2.50
CA SER A 174 19.34 37.33 3.80
C SER A 174 18.39 36.13 3.67
N LEU A 175 18.48 35.16 4.57
CA LEU A 175 17.53 34.04 4.66
C LEU A 175 16.43 34.36 5.69
N PRO A 176 15.17 33.94 5.45
CA PRO A 176 14.68 33.19 4.30
C PRO A 176 14.54 34.05 3.03
N TYR A 177 14.86 33.47 1.88
CA TYR A 177 14.83 34.15 0.58
C TYR A 177 13.85 33.46 -0.38
N ARG A 178 12.94 34.23 -0.99
CA ARG A 178 12.01 33.75 -2.02
C ARG A 178 12.61 33.94 -3.40
N LEU A 179 13.03 32.83 -4.02
CA LEU A 179 13.59 32.80 -5.36
C LEU A 179 12.48 32.56 -6.39
N GLN A 180 12.22 33.57 -7.21
CA GLN A 180 11.34 33.45 -8.37
C GLN A 180 12.10 32.84 -9.56
N LEU A 181 11.68 31.66 -10.01
CA LEU A 181 12.18 31.03 -11.23
C LEU A 181 11.09 31.04 -12.30
N PRO A 182 11.43 30.95 -13.61
CA PRO A 182 10.44 30.85 -14.68
C PRO A 182 9.50 29.64 -14.57
N VAL A 183 9.90 28.64 -13.79
CA VAL A 183 9.17 27.38 -13.57
C VAL A 183 8.42 27.36 -12.22
N GLY A 184 8.49 28.44 -11.43
CA GLY A 184 7.82 28.56 -10.13
C GLY A 184 8.68 29.21 -9.05
N THR A 185 8.11 29.37 -7.86
CA THR A 185 8.78 30.01 -6.71
C THR A 185 9.35 28.97 -5.75
N ILE A 186 10.60 29.15 -5.34
CA ILE A 186 11.26 28.33 -4.31
C ILE A 186 11.62 29.24 -3.13
N MET A 187 11.29 28.82 -1.91
CA MET A 187 11.75 29.48 -0.69
C MET A 187 12.96 28.73 -0.14
N ILE A 188 14.04 29.48 0.10
CA ILE A 188 15.27 28.97 0.71
C ILE A 188 15.27 29.46 2.16
N ALA A 189 15.34 28.54 3.11
CA ALA A 189 15.34 28.85 4.54
C ALA A 189 16.48 28.10 5.25
N LEU A 190 16.92 28.63 6.40
CA LEU A 190 17.86 27.93 7.26
C LEU A 190 17.18 26.69 7.88
N SER A 191 17.93 25.61 8.02
CA SER A 191 17.41 24.44 8.73
C SER A 191 17.22 24.74 10.22
N PRO A 192 16.16 24.21 10.86
CA PRO A 192 15.93 24.39 12.29
C PRO A 192 17.13 23.92 13.12
N GLY A 193 17.70 24.80 13.94
CA GLY A 193 18.84 24.49 14.82
C GLY A 193 20.22 24.90 14.30
N THR A 194 20.34 25.45 13.09
CA THR A 194 21.61 25.99 12.57
C THR A 194 21.71 27.48 12.91
N SER A 195 22.57 27.89 13.85
CA SER A 195 22.68 29.31 14.29
C SER A 195 23.94 30.03 13.80
N ALA A 196 24.96 29.29 13.39
CA ALA A 196 26.19 29.82 12.82
C ALA A 196 26.61 28.95 11.65
N ILE A 197 26.69 29.54 10.46
CA ILE A 197 27.20 28.86 9.26
C ILE A 197 28.57 29.47 8.96
N ASP A 198 29.62 28.68 9.21
CA ASP A 198 30.95 28.95 8.66
C ASP A 198 30.88 28.99 7.13
N GLU A 199 31.78 29.74 6.50
CA GLU A 199 31.76 29.89 5.05
C GLU A 199 31.87 28.53 4.34
N GLN A 200 30.78 28.10 3.72
CA GLN A 200 30.71 26.80 3.07
C GLN A 200 29.98 26.87 1.73
N THR A 201 30.51 26.11 0.76
CA THR A 201 29.88 25.96 -0.55
C THR A 201 29.11 24.63 -0.60
N ILE A 202 27.82 24.72 -0.87
CA ILE A 202 26.94 23.58 -1.06
C ILE A 202 26.38 23.57 -2.49
N ILE A 203 26.10 22.37 -2.98
CA ILE A 203 25.48 22.13 -4.28
C ILE A 203 24.21 21.33 -4.03
N SER A 204 23.07 21.99 -4.19
CA SER A 204 21.75 21.37 -4.08
C SER A 204 21.21 21.05 -5.46
N LYS A 205 20.65 19.85 -5.62
CA LYS A 205 20.00 19.40 -6.85
C LYS A 205 18.55 19.06 -6.53
N ILE A 206 17.62 19.75 -7.18
CA ILE A 206 16.19 19.47 -7.12
C ILE A 206 15.84 18.64 -8.35
N THR A 207 15.30 17.45 -8.15
CA THR A 207 14.98 16.51 -9.23
C THR A 207 13.45 16.38 -9.36
N PRO A 208 12.90 16.29 -10.59
CA PRO A 208 11.46 16.05 -10.80
C PRO A 208 10.96 14.81 -10.06
N LEU A 209 9.73 14.86 -9.55
CA LEU A 209 9.17 13.77 -8.74
C LEU A 209 9.16 12.44 -9.49
N GLN A 210 8.72 12.46 -10.76
CA GLN A 210 8.65 11.27 -11.61
C GLN A 210 10.02 10.58 -11.76
N LYS A 211 11.08 11.36 -11.97
CA LYS A 211 12.43 10.82 -12.14
C LYS A 211 12.97 10.22 -10.85
N VAL A 212 12.69 10.86 -9.71
CA VAL A 212 13.09 10.34 -8.40
C VAL A 212 12.37 9.03 -8.09
N TYR A 213 11.08 8.94 -8.43
CA TYR A 213 10.31 7.71 -8.33
C TYR A 213 10.94 6.59 -9.17
N GLU A 214 11.19 6.82 -10.46
CA GLU A 214 11.81 5.83 -11.36
C GLU A 214 13.17 5.36 -10.84
N ASP A 215 14.05 6.31 -10.46
CA ASP A 215 15.38 6.02 -9.91
C ASP A 215 15.31 5.18 -8.61
N LEU A 216 14.28 5.37 -7.78
CA LEU A 216 14.11 4.64 -6.51
C LEU A 216 13.40 3.31 -6.71
N HIS A 217 12.42 3.23 -7.60
CA HIS A 217 11.69 2.01 -7.88
C HIS A 217 12.61 0.90 -8.39
N GLU A 218 13.65 1.25 -9.16
CA GLU A 218 14.68 0.29 -9.59
C GLU A 218 15.66 -0.12 -8.48
N LYS A 219 15.87 0.73 -7.47
CA LYS A 219 16.89 0.53 -6.42
C LYS A 219 16.34 -0.10 -5.15
N VAL A 220 15.06 0.08 -4.89
CA VAL A 220 14.40 -0.45 -3.70
C VAL A 220 13.94 -1.87 -3.98
N TYR A 221 14.38 -2.79 -3.14
CA TYR A 221 13.87 -4.15 -3.13
C TYR A 221 12.75 -4.27 -2.10
N ALA A 222 11.64 -4.88 -2.51
CA ALA A 222 10.55 -5.28 -1.64
C ALA A 222 10.10 -6.69 -2.00
N GLY A 223 9.95 -7.57 -1.02
CA GLY A 223 9.50 -8.94 -1.26
C GLY A 223 9.20 -9.70 0.02
N ALA A 224 8.53 -10.84 -0.12
CA ALA A 224 8.32 -11.77 0.99
C ALA A 224 9.68 -12.36 1.42
N GLN A 225 9.93 -12.42 2.73
CA GLN A 225 11.19 -12.98 3.25
C GLN A 225 11.30 -14.50 2.97
N GLU A 226 10.17 -15.21 2.98
CA GLU A 226 10.03 -16.62 2.61
C GLU A 226 8.68 -16.82 1.91
N THR A 227 8.55 -17.88 1.11
CA THR A 227 7.36 -18.15 0.27
C THR A 227 6.03 -18.34 1.03
N VAL A 228 6.07 -18.48 2.35
CA VAL A 228 4.89 -18.68 3.22
C VAL A 228 4.84 -17.66 4.37
N SER A 229 5.76 -16.70 4.41
CA SER A 229 5.85 -15.73 5.51
C SER A 229 5.04 -14.48 5.24
N ASP A 230 4.23 -14.04 6.20
CA ASP A 230 3.51 -12.75 6.17
C ASP A 230 4.45 -11.54 6.46
N ILE A 231 5.76 -11.70 6.26
CA ILE A 231 6.78 -10.67 6.50
C ILE A 231 7.29 -10.15 5.16
N ILE A 232 7.13 -8.83 4.97
CA ILE A 232 7.74 -8.08 3.88
C ILE A 232 9.12 -7.58 4.33
N LEU A 233 10.13 -7.91 3.53
CA LEU A 233 11.49 -7.38 3.63
C LEU A 233 11.63 -6.19 2.66
N LEU A 234 12.03 -5.04 3.20
CA LEU A 234 12.44 -3.89 2.40
C LEU A 234 13.94 -3.72 2.49
N SER A 235 14.62 -3.54 1.35
CA SER A 235 16.04 -3.23 1.30
C SER A 235 16.34 -2.11 0.30
N PHE A 236 17.28 -1.24 0.67
CA PHE A 236 17.68 -0.09 -0.13
C PHE A 236 19.09 0.36 0.25
N ASP A 237 19.86 0.86 -0.72
CA ASP A 237 21.23 1.32 -0.51
C ASP A 237 21.33 2.85 -0.50
N ASN A 238 22.03 3.42 0.48
CA ASN A 238 22.24 4.87 0.54
C ASN A 238 23.61 5.29 1.11
N GLU A 239 24.09 6.46 0.69
CA GLU A 239 25.28 7.11 1.25
C GLU A 239 25.03 7.61 2.70
N SER A 240 23.81 8.09 2.99
CA SER A 240 23.47 8.67 4.29
C SER A 240 22.68 7.70 5.16
N LYS A 241 23.23 7.42 6.36
CA LYS A 241 22.61 6.60 7.40
C LYS A 241 21.22 7.07 7.80
N GLN A 242 21.04 8.37 7.95
CA GLN A 242 19.75 8.90 8.34
C GLN A 242 18.76 8.88 7.17
N ARG A 243 19.19 9.30 5.97
CA ARG A 243 18.31 9.38 4.79
C ARG A 243 17.75 8.03 4.38
N GLY A 244 18.56 6.96 4.43
CA GLY A 244 18.12 5.60 4.09
C GLY A 244 17.08 5.06 5.08
N SER A 245 17.33 5.20 6.38
CA SER A 245 16.39 4.78 7.43
C SER A 245 15.08 5.57 7.36
N ASP A 246 15.14 6.90 7.23
CA ASP A 246 13.96 7.76 7.17
C ASP A 246 13.10 7.42 5.94
N PHE A 247 13.72 7.14 4.79
CA PHE A 247 13.02 6.75 3.57
C PHE A 247 12.28 5.40 3.69
N LEU A 248 12.94 4.34 4.17
CA LEU A 248 12.27 3.04 4.34
C LEU A 248 11.16 3.09 5.40
N ASN A 249 11.37 3.83 6.49
CA ASN A 249 10.33 4.04 7.50
C ASN A 249 9.14 4.84 6.94
N ALA A 250 9.40 5.86 6.11
CA ALA A 250 8.35 6.63 5.44
C ALA A 250 7.56 5.76 4.45
N MET A 251 8.19 4.83 3.73
CA MET A 251 7.46 3.89 2.87
C MET A 251 6.48 3.02 3.68
N ILE A 252 6.93 2.47 4.81
CA ILE A 252 6.05 1.69 5.69
C ILE A 252 4.91 2.56 6.24
N SER A 253 5.21 3.79 6.64
CA SER A 253 4.21 4.75 7.13
C SER A 253 3.17 5.08 6.06
N ALA A 254 3.61 5.40 4.83
CA ALA A 254 2.76 5.71 3.69
C ALA A 254 1.84 4.52 3.33
N PHE A 255 2.38 3.30 3.29
CA PHE A 255 1.60 2.09 3.08
C PHE A 255 0.54 1.90 4.17
N ASN A 256 0.93 1.99 5.44
CA ASN A 256 -0.01 1.86 6.56
C ASN A 256 -1.10 2.94 6.52
N GLN A 257 -0.76 4.18 6.17
CA GLN A 257 -1.70 5.27 6.04
C GLN A 257 -2.67 5.04 4.87
N TYR A 258 -2.17 4.61 3.71
CA TYR A 258 -2.99 4.26 2.57
C TYR A 258 -3.99 3.15 2.91
N THR A 259 -3.53 2.05 3.50
CA THR A 259 -4.41 0.93 3.84
C THR A 259 -5.43 1.31 4.92
N ARG A 260 -5.04 2.12 5.91
CA ARG A 260 -5.99 2.71 6.87
C ARG A 260 -7.06 3.52 6.17
N ASN A 261 -6.69 4.41 5.25
CA ASN A 261 -7.64 5.24 4.52
C ASN A 261 -8.64 4.42 3.70
N VAL A 262 -8.17 3.34 3.06
CA VAL A 262 -9.04 2.41 2.32
C VAL A 262 -10.02 1.71 3.27
N LYS A 263 -9.54 1.15 4.39
CA LYS A 263 -10.39 0.49 5.40
C LYS A 263 -11.42 1.44 5.99
N VAL A 264 -11.02 2.66 6.35
CA VAL A 264 -11.93 3.70 6.89
C VAL A 264 -12.98 4.09 5.86
N LYS A 265 -12.60 4.24 4.58
CA LYS A 265 -13.55 4.54 3.50
C LYS A 265 -14.58 3.41 3.33
N GLU A 266 -14.14 2.16 3.32
CA GLU A 266 -15.04 1.00 3.24
C GLU A 266 -15.99 0.92 4.43
N ALA A 267 -15.47 1.11 5.65
CA ALA A 267 -16.26 1.11 6.86
C ALA A 267 -17.29 2.23 6.91
N ASN A 268 -16.93 3.44 6.49
CA ASN A 268 -17.86 4.57 6.42
C ASN A 268 -19.01 4.30 5.46
N LEU A 269 -18.73 3.75 4.27
CA LEU A 269 -19.77 3.36 3.31
C LEU A 269 -20.70 2.28 3.90
N ASN A 270 -20.13 1.29 4.59
CA ASN A 270 -20.92 0.26 5.26
C ASN A 270 -21.80 0.85 6.39
N ALA A 271 -21.26 1.76 7.18
CA ALA A 271 -21.97 2.41 8.27
C ALA A 271 -23.10 3.32 7.75
N GLU A 272 -22.86 4.07 6.68
CA GLU A 272 -23.86 4.91 6.01
C GLU A 272 -25.03 4.06 5.51
N PHE A 273 -24.74 2.96 4.80
CA PHE A 273 -25.77 2.01 4.35
C PHE A 273 -26.61 1.47 5.50
N VAL A 274 -25.98 1.08 6.61
CA VAL A 274 -26.71 0.57 7.78
C VAL A 274 -27.56 1.66 8.44
N ARG A 275 -27.07 2.89 8.53
CA ARG A 275 -27.83 4.03 9.10
C ARG A 275 -29.06 4.38 8.28
N GLU A 276 -28.93 4.50 6.96
CA GLU A 276 -30.08 4.75 6.07
C GLU A 276 -31.16 3.67 6.24
N ARG A 277 -30.74 2.41 6.41
CA ARG A 277 -31.66 1.30 6.65
C ARG A 277 -32.30 1.36 8.04
N LEU A 278 -31.54 1.72 9.07
CA LEU A 278 -32.07 1.89 10.42
C LEU A 278 -33.16 2.97 10.42
N ASP A 279 -32.93 4.12 9.78
CA ASP A 279 -33.93 5.19 9.67
C ASP A 279 -35.22 4.71 8.97
N THR A 280 -35.07 3.94 7.89
CA THR A 280 -36.20 3.33 7.19
C THR A 280 -36.99 2.40 8.10
N ILE A 281 -36.31 1.51 8.84
CA ILE A 281 -36.97 0.57 9.77
C ILE A 281 -37.61 1.31 10.94
N THR A 282 -37.00 2.38 11.44
CA THR A 282 -37.58 3.22 12.49
C THR A 282 -38.89 3.86 12.02
N MET A 283 -38.95 4.37 10.79
CA MET A 283 -40.19 4.91 10.21
C MET A 283 -41.25 3.81 10.02
N GLU A 284 -40.86 2.64 9.50
CA GLU A 284 -41.75 1.49 9.33
C GLU A 284 -42.31 0.99 10.68
N LEU A 285 -41.49 0.98 11.74
CA LEU A 285 -41.89 0.62 13.10
C LEU A 285 -42.89 1.64 13.65
N ALA A 286 -42.62 2.93 13.54
CA ALA A 286 -43.52 3.99 14.01
C ALA A 286 -44.88 3.94 13.31
N PHE A 287 -44.88 3.70 11.98
CA PHE A 287 -46.11 3.52 11.21
C PHE A 287 -46.91 2.30 11.70
N LEU A 288 -46.23 1.16 11.89
CA LEU A 288 -46.86 -0.08 12.32
C LEU A 288 -47.37 0.01 13.77
N GLU A 289 -46.66 0.71 14.66
CA GLU A 289 -47.12 1.00 16.03
C GLU A 289 -48.40 1.83 16.04
N HIS A 290 -48.47 2.86 15.19
CA HIS A 290 -49.68 3.66 15.02
C HIS A 290 -50.83 2.82 14.44
N GLU A 291 -50.55 1.94 13.47
CA GLU A 291 -51.55 1.02 12.90
C GLU A 291 -52.09 0.06 13.97
N ILE A 292 -51.22 -0.51 14.80
CA ILE A 292 -51.58 -1.37 15.94
C ILE A 292 -52.45 -0.59 16.94
N GLU A 293 -52.09 0.65 17.26
CA GLU A 293 -52.84 1.48 18.19
C GLU A 293 -54.24 1.80 17.66
N ALA A 294 -54.34 2.23 16.40
CA ALA A 294 -55.61 2.50 15.74
C ALA A 294 -56.50 1.24 15.68
N TYR A 295 -55.90 0.09 15.35
CA TYR A 295 -56.59 -1.19 15.30
C TYR A 295 -57.11 -1.63 16.67
N LYS A 296 -56.32 -1.45 17.74
CA LYS A 296 -56.74 -1.70 19.13
C LYS A 296 -57.93 -0.82 19.53
N LYS A 297 -57.85 0.49 19.25
CA LYS A 297 -58.90 1.47 19.55
C LYS A 297 -60.21 1.18 18.82
N GLN A 298 -60.13 0.86 17.52
CA GLN A 298 -61.31 0.59 16.69
C GLN A 298 -62.03 -0.71 17.11
N ASN A 299 -61.27 -1.73 17.49
CA ASN A 299 -61.80 -3.06 17.77
C ASN A 299 -62.00 -3.37 19.26
N ASN A 300 -61.71 -2.41 20.17
CA ASN A 300 -61.77 -2.58 21.63
C ASN A 300 -61.03 -3.83 22.13
N ILE A 301 -59.84 -4.10 21.59
CA ILE A 301 -59.04 -5.27 21.95
C ILE A 301 -58.36 -5.00 23.31
N PRO A 302 -58.65 -5.76 24.38
CA PRO A 302 -57.96 -5.63 25.67
C PRO A 302 -56.46 -5.91 25.56
N GLU A 303 -55.68 -5.61 26.62
CA GLU A 303 -54.32 -6.15 26.75
C GLU A 303 -54.32 -7.68 26.49
N PRO A 304 -53.35 -8.22 25.73
CA PRO A 304 -53.35 -9.62 25.31
C PRO A 304 -53.56 -10.56 26.50
N THR A 305 -54.55 -11.45 26.38
CA THR A 305 -54.98 -12.35 27.45
C THR A 305 -53.82 -13.25 27.93
N LEU A 306 -53.87 -13.69 29.19
CA LEU A 306 -52.92 -14.66 29.77
C LEU A 306 -52.72 -15.91 28.89
N TYR A 307 -53.75 -16.28 28.13
CA TYR A 307 -53.71 -17.38 27.16
C TYR A 307 -52.78 -17.08 25.98
N ALA A 308 -52.87 -15.89 25.37
CA ALA A 308 -51.95 -15.46 24.31
C ALA A 308 -50.49 -15.43 24.79
N LYS A 309 -50.23 -15.00 26.04
CA LYS A 309 -48.88 -15.03 26.65
C LYS A 309 -48.36 -16.46 26.86
N ALA A 310 -49.22 -17.40 27.27
CA ALA A 310 -48.84 -18.80 27.50
C ALA A 310 -48.57 -19.56 26.18
N THR A 311 -49.35 -19.30 25.12
CA THR A 311 -49.12 -19.90 23.78
C THR A 311 -47.80 -19.42 23.16
N ILE A 312 -47.43 -18.16 23.40
CA ILE A 312 -46.16 -17.57 22.93
C ILE A 312 -44.94 -18.17 23.69
N ALA A 313 -45.07 -18.45 24.99
CA ALA A 313 -43.95 -18.96 25.81
C ALA A 313 -43.54 -20.41 25.49
N GLY A 314 -44.48 -21.27 25.09
CA GLY A 314 -44.19 -22.69 24.80
C GLY A 314 -43.43 -22.95 23.49
N HIS A 315 -43.36 -21.96 22.57
CA HIS A 315 -42.76 -22.09 21.23
C HIS A 315 -41.66 -21.02 20.98
N GLN A 316 -41.14 -20.43 22.05
CA GLN A 316 -40.23 -19.27 22.00
C GLN A 316 -38.94 -19.52 21.22
N GLU A 317 -38.37 -20.74 21.29
CA GLU A 317 -37.14 -21.11 20.59
C GLU A 317 -37.36 -21.20 19.07
N LEU A 318 -38.41 -21.89 18.63
CA LEU A 318 -38.78 -21.96 17.21
C LEU A 318 -39.13 -20.59 16.65
N GLU A 319 -39.92 -19.79 17.39
CA GLU A 319 -40.25 -18.43 16.98
C GLU A 319 -38.99 -17.55 16.88
N SER A 320 -38.05 -17.66 17.83
CA SER A 320 -36.76 -16.96 17.74
C SER A 320 -35.99 -17.34 16.47
N THR A 321 -35.94 -18.63 16.13
CA THR A 321 -35.28 -19.08 14.90
C THR A 321 -35.97 -18.58 13.64
N ILE A 322 -37.30 -18.46 13.64
CA ILE A 322 -38.07 -17.87 12.54
C ILE A 322 -37.70 -16.39 12.40
N LEU A 323 -37.75 -15.64 13.49
CA LEU A 323 -37.43 -14.20 13.51
C LEU A 323 -36.00 -13.92 13.03
N GLU A 324 -35.02 -14.69 13.50
CA GLU A 324 -33.62 -14.58 13.05
C GLU A 324 -33.46 -14.91 11.55
N THR A 325 -34.13 -15.97 11.09
CA THR A 325 -34.06 -16.40 9.69
C THR A 325 -34.75 -15.38 8.76
N GLU A 326 -35.85 -14.80 9.20
CA GLU A 326 -36.57 -13.74 8.50
C GLU A 326 -35.76 -12.43 8.46
N ALA A 327 -35.09 -12.09 9.57
CA ALA A 327 -34.17 -10.96 9.61
C ALA A 327 -33.00 -11.13 8.62
N ARG A 328 -32.39 -12.33 8.57
CA ARG A 328 -31.35 -12.67 7.58
C ARG A 328 -31.86 -12.56 6.14
N LEU A 329 -33.08 -13.03 5.87
CA LEU A 329 -33.70 -12.92 4.54
C LEU A 329 -33.88 -11.46 4.13
N ARG A 330 -34.48 -10.64 5.00
CA ARG A 330 -34.70 -9.21 4.77
C ARG A 330 -33.40 -8.48 4.46
N MET A 331 -32.33 -8.81 5.19
CA MET A 331 -31.00 -8.25 4.94
C MET A 331 -30.48 -8.56 3.54
N LEU A 332 -30.60 -9.81 3.06
CA LEU A 332 -30.19 -10.15 1.69
C LEU A 332 -31.07 -9.48 0.64
N GLU A 333 -32.37 -9.34 0.89
CA GLU A 333 -33.28 -8.61 0.01
C GLU A 333 -32.88 -7.13 -0.14
N TYR A 334 -32.38 -6.50 0.93
CA TYR A 334 -31.82 -5.15 0.83
C TYR A 334 -30.54 -5.09 0.01
N VAL A 335 -29.65 -6.08 0.10
CA VAL A 335 -28.47 -6.13 -0.79
C VAL A 335 -28.91 -6.24 -2.25
N VAL A 336 -29.92 -7.06 -2.53
CA VAL A 336 -30.51 -7.19 -3.87
C VAL A 336 -31.08 -5.85 -4.35
N GLU A 337 -31.76 -5.10 -3.48
CA GLU A 337 -32.29 -3.77 -3.79
C GLU A 337 -31.17 -2.74 -4.04
N TYR A 338 -30.17 -2.70 -3.16
CA TYR A 338 -28.96 -1.87 -3.31
C TYR A 338 -28.23 -2.16 -4.62
N MET A 339 -28.11 -3.43 -5.00
CA MET A 339 -27.49 -3.86 -6.26
C MET A 339 -28.34 -3.55 -7.50
N LYS A 340 -29.66 -3.38 -7.37
CA LYS A 340 -30.53 -2.98 -8.49
C LYS A 340 -30.47 -1.49 -8.79
N ASN A 341 -30.11 -0.66 -7.81
CA ASN A 341 -30.02 0.77 -8.01
C ASN A 341 -28.88 1.11 -8.99
N PRO A 342 -29.15 1.81 -10.12
CA PRO A 342 -28.12 2.20 -11.09
C PRO A 342 -27.02 3.09 -10.50
N GLU A 343 -27.35 3.94 -9.52
CA GLU A 343 -26.37 4.81 -8.84
C GLU A 343 -25.27 3.99 -8.11
N ASN A 344 -25.59 2.75 -7.74
CA ASN A 344 -24.70 1.87 -7.01
C ASN A 344 -23.94 0.88 -7.92
N GLU A 345 -23.90 1.11 -9.23
CA GLU A 345 -23.27 0.20 -10.21
C GLU A 345 -21.77 0.00 -9.97
N TYR A 346 -21.08 1.03 -9.45
CA TYR A 346 -19.66 0.99 -9.11
C TYR A 346 -19.39 1.34 -7.65
N ALA A 347 -20.42 1.25 -6.81
CA ALA A 347 -20.29 1.44 -5.37
C ALA A 347 -19.92 0.10 -4.72
N SER A 348 -19.11 0.15 -3.67
CA SER A 348 -18.86 -1.01 -2.83
C SER A 348 -20.18 -1.51 -2.24
N ILE A 349 -20.33 -2.82 -2.17
CA ILE A 349 -21.49 -3.50 -1.61
C ILE A 349 -21.18 -3.82 -0.14
N PRO A 350 -22.07 -3.47 0.79
CA PRO A 350 -21.92 -3.82 2.19
C PRO A 350 -21.74 -5.33 2.41
N ALA A 351 -20.71 -5.69 3.17
CA ALA A 351 -20.46 -7.09 3.52
C ALA A 351 -21.47 -7.57 4.58
N ILE A 352 -22.27 -8.57 4.22
CA ILE A 352 -23.16 -9.28 5.15
C ILE A 352 -22.54 -10.65 5.42
N GLU A 353 -22.40 -11.00 6.70
CA GLU A 353 -21.88 -12.30 7.14
C GLU A 353 -22.72 -13.45 6.56
N GLY A 354 -22.03 -14.43 5.97
CA GLY A 354 -22.65 -15.66 5.46
C GLY A 354 -22.67 -15.74 3.93
N ILE A 355 -23.87 -15.92 3.36
CA ILE A 355 -23.99 -16.31 1.95
C ILE A 355 -23.65 -15.13 1.03
N GLY A 356 -22.63 -15.33 0.17
CA GLY A 356 -22.20 -14.35 -0.80
C GLY A 356 -21.05 -13.45 -0.34
N GLU A 357 -20.60 -13.57 0.90
CA GLU A 357 -19.51 -12.75 1.48
C GLU A 357 -18.24 -12.77 0.62
N LYS A 358 -17.83 -13.95 0.14
CA LYS A 358 -16.69 -14.09 -0.78
C LYS A 358 -16.91 -13.36 -2.11
N SER A 359 -18.10 -13.46 -2.69
CA SER A 359 -18.41 -12.83 -3.97
C SER A 359 -18.57 -11.31 -3.83
N ILE A 360 -19.06 -10.82 -2.68
CA ILE A 360 -19.11 -9.39 -2.31
C ILE A 360 -17.68 -8.87 -2.16
N ALA A 361 -16.81 -9.59 -1.45
CA ALA A 361 -15.41 -9.20 -1.29
C ALA A 361 -14.68 -9.07 -2.63
N ILE A 362 -14.84 -10.06 -3.53
CA ILE A 362 -14.26 -10.01 -4.88
C ILE A 362 -14.80 -8.80 -5.66
N TYR A 363 -16.11 -8.56 -5.62
CA TYR A 363 -16.69 -7.41 -6.29
C TYR A 363 -16.16 -6.08 -5.74
N ASN A 364 -16.08 -5.93 -4.42
CA ASN A 364 -15.54 -4.73 -3.78
C ASN A 364 -14.07 -4.49 -4.13
N GLN A 365 -13.26 -5.55 -4.24
CA GLN A 365 -11.88 -5.45 -4.72
C GLN A 365 -11.82 -4.93 -6.16
N LEU A 366 -12.63 -5.46 -7.07
CA LEU A 366 -12.70 -4.98 -8.44
C LEU A 366 -13.13 -3.50 -8.52
N VAL A 367 -14.03 -3.06 -7.63
CA VAL A 367 -14.44 -1.65 -7.53
C VAL A 367 -13.25 -0.77 -7.13
N LEU A 368 -12.43 -1.22 -6.17
CA LEU A 368 -11.22 -0.51 -5.76
C LEU A 368 -10.17 -0.46 -6.87
N ASP A 369 -9.96 -1.57 -7.58
CA ASP A 369 -9.00 -1.62 -8.70
C ASP A 369 -9.41 -0.68 -9.84
N ARG A 370 -10.71 -0.62 -10.15
CA ARG A 370 -11.25 0.38 -11.07
C ARG A 370 -10.97 1.81 -10.61
N GLN A 371 -11.18 2.12 -9.31
CA GLN A 371 -10.87 3.44 -8.76
C GLN A 371 -9.39 3.78 -8.92
N ARG A 372 -8.47 2.83 -8.70
CA ARG A 372 -7.03 3.01 -8.92
C ARG A 372 -6.70 3.30 -10.39
N LEU A 373 -7.34 2.61 -11.32
CA LEU A 373 -7.16 2.87 -12.76
C LEU A 373 -7.63 4.28 -13.15
N LEU A 374 -8.75 4.75 -12.59
CA LEU A 374 -9.26 6.11 -12.86
C LEU A 374 -8.35 7.23 -12.35
N LEU A 375 -7.54 6.98 -11.32
CA LEU A 375 -6.55 7.96 -10.83
C LEU A 375 -5.37 8.14 -11.79
N SER A 376 -5.12 7.15 -12.66
CA SER A 376 -3.95 7.11 -13.55
C SER A 376 -4.30 7.17 -15.04
N SER A 377 -5.57 7.09 -15.41
CA SER A 377 -6.02 6.92 -16.79
C SER A 377 -7.32 7.66 -17.10
N GLU A 378 -7.45 8.12 -18.34
CA GLU A 378 -8.70 8.68 -18.87
C GLU A 378 -9.73 7.58 -19.19
N LYS A 379 -11.01 7.97 -19.31
CA LYS A 379 -12.17 7.07 -19.50
C LYS A 379 -12.11 6.13 -20.72
N GLY A 380 -11.17 6.35 -21.65
CA GLY A 380 -10.99 5.54 -22.87
C GLY A 380 -9.91 4.45 -22.79
N ASN A 381 -9.23 4.27 -21.65
CA ASN A 381 -8.17 3.26 -21.54
C ASN A 381 -8.73 1.82 -21.67
N PRO A 382 -8.18 0.96 -22.56
CA PRO A 382 -8.60 -0.45 -22.69
C PRO A 382 -8.60 -1.23 -21.37
N ALA A 383 -7.68 -0.93 -20.44
CA ALA A 383 -7.65 -1.56 -19.13
C ALA A 383 -8.87 -1.20 -18.26
N LEU A 384 -9.35 0.04 -18.37
CA LEU A 384 -10.56 0.49 -17.66
C LEU A 384 -11.81 -0.17 -18.25
N ILE A 385 -11.91 -0.26 -19.57
CA ILE A 385 -13.03 -0.94 -20.26
C ILE A 385 -13.08 -2.43 -19.85
N LEU A 386 -11.92 -3.08 -19.75
CA LEU A 386 -11.85 -4.46 -19.27
C LEU A 386 -12.30 -4.59 -17.82
N ALA A 387 -11.86 -3.67 -16.94
CA ALA A 387 -12.28 -3.64 -15.54
C ALA A 387 -13.80 -3.41 -15.39
N ASP A 388 -14.38 -2.49 -16.18
CA ASP A 388 -15.82 -2.24 -16.21
C ASP A 388 -16.60 -3.50 -16.65
N LYS A 389 -16.10 -4.21 -17.67
CA LYS A 389 -16.69 -5.46 -18.12
C LYS A 389 -16.62 -6.55 -17.04
N GLN A 390 -15.46 -6.74 -16.41
CA GLN A 390 -15.28 -7.68 -15.30
C GLN A 390 -16.23 -7.36 -14.13
N LEU A 391 -16.38 -6.08 -13.78
CA LEU A 391 -17.31 -5.64 -12.75
C LEU A 391 -18.76 -5.98 -13.09
N SER A 392 -19.18 -5.74 -14.34
CA SER A 392 -20.55 -6.05 -14.77
C SER A 392 -20.85 -7.56 -14.72
N GLU A 393 -19.90 -8.39 -15.14
CA GLU A 393 -20.00 -9.85 -15.11
C GLU A 393 -20.02 -10.35 -13.66
N GLN A 394 -19.13 -9.85 -12.81
CA GLN A 394 -19.08 -10.19 -11.39
C GLN A 394 -20.35 -9.76 -10.65
N ARG A 395 -20.89 -8.57 -10.96
CA ARG A 395 -22.15 -8.09 -10.38
C ARG A 395 -23.31 -9.00 -10.74
N LYS A 396 -23.39 -9.46 -12.00
CA LYS A 396 -24.41 -10.41 -12.45
C LYS A 396 -24.31 -11.74 -11.72
N MET A 397 -23.11 -12.32 -11.62
CA MET A 397 -22.88 -13.56 -10.87
C MET A 397 -23.23 -13.42 -9.39
N LEU A 398 -22.85 -12.29 -8.76
CA LEU A 398 -23.22 -11.99 -7.38
C LEU A 398 -24.74 -11.88 -7.22
N MET A 399 -25.43 -11.18 -8.13
CA MET A 399 -26.87 -11.06 -8.11
C MET A 399 -27.58 -12.42 -8.20
N GLU A 400 -27.10 -13.32 -9.07
CA GLU A 400 -27.62 -14.69 -9.18
C GLU A 400 -27.38 -15.48 -7.88
N ALA A 401 -26.18 -15.37 -7.29
CA ALA A 401 -25.84 -16.03 -6.04
C ALA A 401 -26.68 -15.55 -4.85
N VAL A 402 -26.85 -14.23 -4.68
CA VAL A 402 -27.68 -13.67 -3.60
C VAL A 402 -29.15 -14.04 -3.81
N ASN A 403 -29.66 -14.02 -5.06
CA ASN A 403 -31.03 -14.46 -5.32
C ASN A 403 -31.24 -15.95 -5.03
N ALA A 404 -30.26 -16.81 -5.32
CA ALA A 404 -30.29 -18.22 -4.96
C ALA A 404 -30.28 -18.40 -3.43
N ALA A 405 -29.48 -17.61 -2.72
CA ALA A 405 -29.46 -17.57 -1.26
C ALA A 405 -30.82 -17.18 -0.68
N CYS A 406 -31.44 -16.10 -1.17
CA CYS A 406 -32.77 -15.69 -0.76
C CYS A 406 -33.81 -16.80 -0.99
N LYS A 407 -33.75 -17.51 -2.13
CA LYS A 407 -34.63 -18.66 -2.40
C LYS A 407 -34.42 -19.80 -1.39
N SER A 408 -33.17 -20.11 -1.07
CA SER A 408 -32.81 -21.14 -0.10
C SER A 408 -33.28 -20.79 1.31
N ILE A 409 -33.04 -19.55 1.77
CA ILE A 409 -33.52 -19.06 3.07
C ILE A 409 -35.05 -19.06 3.12
N ARG A 410 -35.74 -18.62 2.06
CA ARG A 410 -37.21 -18.71 2.00
C ARG A 410 -37.72 -20.15 2.10
N ALA A 411 -37.06 -21.11 1.45
CA ALA A 411 -37.42 -22.52 1.56
C ALA A 411 -37.21 -23.03 3.00
N SER A 412 -36.09 -22.68 3.64
CA SER A 412 -35.83 -23.01 5.04
C SER A 412 -36.86 -22.39 5.98
N LEU A 413 -37.19 -21.11 5.78
CA LEU A 413 -38.23 -20.40 6.54
C LEU A 413 -39.58 -21.11 6.38
N GLN A 414 -39.96 -21.55 5.18
CA GLN A 414 -41.17 -22.33 4.95
C GLN A 414 -41.16 -23.70 5.66
N GLU A 415 -40.01 -24.37 5.77
CA GLU A 415 -39.90 -25.62 6.51
C GLU A 415 -40.00 -25.40 8.03
N ILE A 416 -39.34 -24.38 8.56
CA ILE A 416 -39.41 -24.01 9.97
C ILE A 416 -40.84 -23.56 10.32
N SER A 417 -41.49 -22.77 9.45
CA SER A 417 -42.87 -22.36 9.66
C SER A 417 -43.85 -23.53 9.62
N LYS A 418 -43.59 -24.56 8.80
CA LYS A 418 -44.36 -25.82 8.81
C LYS A 418 -44.14 -26.62 10.10
N LYS A 419 -42.93 -26.60 10.67
CA LYS A 419 -42.69 -27.20 12.00
C LYS A 419 -43.45 -26.45 13.11
N ASN A 420 -43.83 -25.19 12.87
CA ASN A 420 -44.69 -24.38 13.73
C ASN A 420 -46.21 -24.63 13.53
N ASN A 421 -46.61 -25.71 12.85
CA ASN A 421 -48.02 -26.00 12.53
C ASN A 421 -48.93 -26.13 13.77
N THR A 422 -48.42 -26.60 14.90
CA THR A 422 -49.15 -26.66 16.17
C THR A 422 -49.55 -25.27 16.66
N PHE A 423 -48.66 -24.28 16.56
CA PHE A 423 -48.95 -22.89 16.87
C PHE A 423 -49.92 -22.27 15.85
N ASN A 424 -49.72 -22.50 14.54
CA ASN A 424 -50.63 -22.00 13.50
C ASN A 424 -52.07 -22.52 13.68
N ASN A 425 -52.23 -23.78 14.10
CA ASN A 425 -53.55 -24.36 14.38
C ASN A 425 -54.20 -23.73 15.62
N GLN A 426 -53.41 -23.45 16.67
CA GLN A 426 -53.89 -22.73 17.86
C GLN A 426 -54.24 -21.27 17.56
N LEU A 427 -53.45 -20.59 16.72
CA LEU A 427 -53.68 -19.23 16.26
C LEU A 427 -54.93 -19.13 15.36
N SER A 428 -55.19 -20.15 14.54
CA SER A 428 -56.37 -20.23 13.67
C SER A 428 -57.67 -20.48 14.44
N ALA A 429 -57.59 -20.97 15.67
CA ALA A 429 -58.73 -21.14 16.56
C ALA A 429 -59.16 -19.82 17.24
N LEU A 430 -58.37 -18.75 17.11
CA LEU A 430 -58.69 -17.45 17.68
C LEU A 430 -59.70 -16.68 16.80
N PRO A 431 -60.52 -15.80 17.38
CA PRO A 431 -61.34 -14.86 16.63
C PRO A 431 -60.50 -14.02 15.66
N THR A 432 -61.04 -13.71 14.48
CA THR A 432 -60.35 -12.98 13.40
C THR A 432 -59.62 -11.72 13.90
N ARG A 433 -60.26 -10.95 14.78
CA ARG A 433 -59.71 -9.70 15.31
C ARG A 433 -58.44 -9.91 16.13
N GLU A 434 -58.40 -10.98 16.92
CA GLU A 434 -57.28 -11.32 17.81
C GLU A 434 -56.13 -11.93 17.01
N ARG A 435 -56.45 -12.72 15.97
CA ARG A 435 -55.46 -13.23 15.02
C ARG A 435 -54.76 -12.10 14.24
N GLU A 436 -55.52 -11.14 13.71
CA GLU A 436 -54.96 -9.98 13.00
C GLU A 436 -54.06 -9.15 13.91
N TYR A 437 -54.46 -8.91 15.16
CA TYR A 437 -53.63 -8.23 16.14
C TYR A 437 -52.31 -8.97 16.43
N ILE A 438 -52.34 -10.30 16.59
CA ILE A 438 -51.13 -11.10 16.82
C ILE A 438 -50.19 -11.04 15.60
N GLU A 439 -50.73 -11.06 14.38
CA GLU A 439 -49.93 -10.92 13.16
C GLU A 439 -49.24 -9.56 13.09
N MET A 440 -49.95 -8.47 13.37
CA MET A 440 -49.34 -7.14 13.44
C MET A 440 -48.24 -7.08 14.51
N LYS A 441 -48.47 -7.69 15.67
CA LYS A 441 -47.45 -7.80 16.73
C LYS A 441 -46.25 -8.64 16.31
N ARG A 442 -46.44 -9.69 15.53
CA ARG A 442 -45.34 -10.46 14.93
C ARG A 442 -44.53 -9.60 13.97
N GLN A 443 -45.19 -8.84 13.09
CA GLN A 443 -44.51 -7.90 12.19
C GLN A 443 -43.72 -6.81 12.96
N GLN A 444 -44.28 -6.30 14.07
CA GLN A 444 -43.55 -5.41 14.98
C GLN A 444 -42.28 -6.09 15.49
N LYS A 445 -42.41 -7.33 15.97
CA LYS A 445 -41.29 -8.06 16.57
C LYS A 445 -40.19 -8.41 15.58
N ILE A 446 -40.55 -8.73 14.33
CA ILE A 446 -39.60 -8.94 13.24
C ILE A 446 -38.79 -7.67 12.99
N LYS A 447 -39.46 -6.53 12.84
CA LYS A 447 -38.80 -5.24 12.59
C LYS A 447 -37.92 -4.79 13.76
N GLU A 448 -38.37 -4.96 15.00
CA GLU A 448 -37.56 -4.73 16.20
C GLU A 448 -36.30 -5.59 16.22
N THR A 449 -36.43 -6.88 15.91
CA THR A 449 -35.29 -7.82 15.86
C THR A 449 -34.30 -7.40 14.79
N ILE A 450 -34.77 -7.00 13.60
CA ILE A 450 -33.90 -6.49 12.53
C ILE A 450 -33.21 -5.19 12.96
N TYR A 451 -33.94 -4.28 13.60
CA TYR A 451 -33.37 -3.03 14.12
C TYR A 451 -32.25 -3.30 15.12
N LEU A 452 -32.49 -4.17 16.11
CA LEU A 452 -31.49 -4.55 17.10
C LEU A 452 -30.28 -5.24 16.47
N PHE A 453 -30.52 -6.15 15.52
CA PHE A 453 -29.45 -6.85 14.80
C PHE A 453 -28.58 -5.88 13.98
N LEU A 454 -29.21 -4.96 13.23
CA LEU A 454 -28.51 -3.94 12.45
C LEU A 454 -27.72 -2.98 13.34
N MET A 455 -28.31 -2.56 14.45
CA MET A 455 -27.64 -1.71 15.44
C MET A 455 -26.42 -2.42 16.05
N GLN A 456 -26.58 -3.68 16.44
CA GLN A 456 -25.47 -4.49 16.93
C GLN A 456 -24.35 -4.59 15.88
N LYS A 457 -24.71 -4.85 14.62
CA LYS A 457 -23.73 -4.94 13.52
C LYS A 457 -23.04 -3.61 13.22
N LEU A 458 -23.76 -2.49 13.29
CA LEU A 458 -23.17 -1.16 13.19
C LEU A 458 -22.13 -0.96 14.29
N GLN A 459 -22.48 -1.30 15.54
CA GLN A 459 -21.60 -1.15 16.69
C GLN A 459 -20.36 -2.06 16.62
N GLU A 460 -20.52 -3.32 16.18
CA GLU A 460 -19.39 -4.24 15.94
C GLU A 460 -18.41 -3.67 14.90
N LYS A 461 -18.92 -3.05 13.82
CA LYS A 461 -18.08 -2.47 12.76
C LYS A 461 -17.41 -1.16 13.17
N GLU A 462 -18.09 -0.30 13.93
CA GLU A 462 -17.47 0.91 14.49
C GLU A 462 -16.30 0.56 15.44
N LEU A 463 -16.42 -0.54 16.21
CA LEU A 463 -15.35 -1.03 17.08
C LEU A 463 -14.15 -1.60 16.30
N VAL A 464 -14.40 -2.34 15.22
CA VAL A 464 -13.34 -2.92 14.36
C VAL A 464 -12.67 -1.85 13.50
N THR A 465 -13.37 -0.77 13.15
CA THR A 465 -12.82 0.36 12.36
C THR A 465 -12.18 1.43 13.26
N SER A 466 -11.44 1.00 14.28
CA SER A 466 -10.68 1.97 15.08
C SER A 466 -9.51 2.52 14.25
N PRO A 467 -9.30 3.85 14.20
CA PRO A 467 -8.20 4.50 13.46
C PRO A 467 -6.79 3.99 13.80
N ASP A 468 -6.63 3.36 14.96
CA ASP A 468 -5.34 2.89 15.47
C ASP A 468 -4.89 1.53 14.91
N GLU A 469 -5.75 0.81 14.19
CA GLU A 469 -5.37 -0.48 13.61
C GLU A 469 -4.40 -0.29 12.43
N GLN A 470 -3.16 -0.78 12.58
CA GLN A 470 -2.15 -0.79 11.52
C GLN A 470 -2.33 -2.00 10.61
N ALA A 471 -2.20 -1.81 9.30
CA ALA A 471 -2.27 -2.90 8.32
C ALA A 471 -1.04 -3.82 8.40
N GLY A 472 0.13 -3.22 8.64
CA GLY A 472 1.37 -3.93 8.90
C GLY A 472 1.98 -3.49 10.22
N ARG A 473 2.33 -4.46 11.05
CA ARG A 473 3.15 -4.24 12.25
C ARG A 473 4.60 -4.10 11.84
N VAL A 474 5.23 -3.01 12.25
CA VAL A 474 6.70 -2.87 12.12
C VAL A 474 7.36 -3.88 13.05
N VAL A 475 8.06 -4.87 12.47
CA VAL A 475 8.85 -5.86 13.22
C VAL A 475 10.21 -5.25 13.51
N ASP A 476 10.90 -4.83 12.45
CA ASP A 476 12.17 -4.13 12.52
C ASP A 476 12.03 -2.79 11.79
N ALA A 477 12.17 -1.69 12.52
CA ALA A 477 12.33 -0.37 11.92
C ALA A 477 13.62 -0.31 11.09
N ALA A 478 13.66 0.57 10.09
CA ALA A 478 14.77 0.61 9.14
C ALA A 478 16.13 0.82 9.83
N TYR A 479 16.98 -0.20 9.76
CA TYR A 479 18.31 -0.19 10.33
C TYR A 479 19.39 -0.29 9.25
N CYS A 480 20.55 0.29 9.55
CA CYS A 480 21.70 0.37 8.65
C CYS A 480 22.69 -0.76 8.93
N SER A 481 23.30 -1.31 7.88
CA SER A 481 24.41 -2.24 8.03
C SER A 481 25.62 -1.58 8.72
N ALA A 482 26.33 -2.33 9.57
CA ALA A 482 27.45 -1.80 10.34
C ALA A 482 28.67 -1.46 9.44
N LYS A 483 28.87 -2.25 8.38
CA LYS A 483 29.97 -2.09 7.41
C LYS A 483 29.41 -1.60 6.09
N PRO A 484 30.10 -0.68 5.39
CA PRO A 484 29.66 -0.24 4.07
C PRO A 484 29.71 -1.41 3.08
N ILE A 485 28.68 -1.51 2.26
CA ILE A 485 28.56 -2.54 1.21
C ILE A 485 29.30 -2.14 -0.07
N TYR A 486 29.50 -0.83 -0.28
CA TYR A 486 30.24 -0.28 -1.41
C TYR A 486 31.18 0.86 -0.97
N PRO A 487 32.39 0.98 -1.54
CA PRO A 487 33.05 0.03 -2.45
C PRO A 487 33.63 -1.20 -1.72
N LYS A 488 33.48 -2.39 -2.31
CA LYS A 488 34.06 -3.64 -1.79
C LYS A 488 35.57 -3.65 -2.03
N LYS A 489 36.36 -3.25 -1.02
CA LYS A 489 37.83 -3.09 -1.10
C LYS A 489 38.55 -4.26 -1.77
N MET A 490 38.19 -5.50 -1.42
CA MET A 490 38.81 -6.71 -1.99
C MET A 490 38.53 -6.86 -3.49
N ILE A 491 37.31 -6.53 -3.94
CA ILE A 491 36.94 -6.58 -5.36
C ILE A 491 37.63 -5.47 -6.14
N VAL A 492 37.68 -4.25 -5.60
CA VAL A 492 38.39 -3.15 -6.25
C VAL A 492 39.87 -3.48 -6.44
N LEU A 493 40.51 -4.09 -5.43
CA LEU A 493 41.91 -4.49 -5.51
C LEU A 493 42.12 -5.65 -6.50
N SER A 494 41.23 -6.65 -6.53
CA SER A 494 41.36 -7.77 -7.48
C SER A 494 41.17 -7.32 -8.93
N VAL A 495 40.19 -6.45 -9.19
CA VAL A 495 39.98 -5.85 -10.52
C VAL A 495 41.19 -5.02 -10.94
N ALA A 496 41.74 -4.19 -10.03
CA ALA A 496 42.94 -3.42 -10.32
C ALA A 496 44.15 -4.32 -10.65
N PHE A 497 44.29 -5.46 -9.98
CA PHE A 497 45.34 -6.44 -10.25
C PHE A 497 45.17 -7.09 -11.63
N VAL A 498 43.96 -7.52 -11.99
CA VAL A 498 43.68 -8.09 -13.31
C VAL A 498 43.95 -7.08 -14.43
N ILE A 499 43.51 -5.83 -14.25
CA ILE A 499 43.78 -4.74 -15.20
C ILE A 499 45.29 -4.50 -15.34
N ALA A 500 46.03 -4.49 -14.23
CA ALA A 500 47.48 -4.34 -14.27
C ALA A 500 48.15 -5.48 -15.07
N CYS A 501 47.71 -6.73 -14.90
CA CYS A 501 48.22 -7.86 -15.68
C CYS A 501 47.91 -7.70 -17.18
N ILE A 502 46.67 -7.33 -17.55
CA ILE A 502 46.27 -7.14 -18.95
C ILE A 502 47.07 -6.02 -19.61
N ILE A 503 47.17 -4.85 -18.97
CA ILE A 503 47.94 -3.71 -19.49
C ILE A 503 49.41 -4.09 -19.65
N SER A 504 49.96 -4.85 -18.70
CA SER A 504 51.35 -5.29 -18.79
C SER A 504 51.58 -6.28 -19.94
N LEU A 505 50.66 -7.22 -20.16
CA LEU A 505 50.74 -8.14 -21.30
C LEU A 505 50.66 -7.41 -22.64
N ILE A 506 49.78 -6.41 -22.76
CA ILE A 506 49.65 -5.56 -23.96
C ILE A 506 50.93 -4.74 -24.18
N ALA A 507 51.49 -4.15 -23.13
CA ALA A 507 52.73 -3.38 -23.22
C ALA A 507 53.90 -4.25 -23.69
N ILE A 508 53.95 -5.52 -23.25
CA ILE A 508 54.99 -6.47 -23.66
C ILE A 508 54.79 -6.94 -25.08
N SER A 509 53.56 -7.27 -25.51
CA SER A 509 53.30 -7.69 -26.89
C SER A 509 53.62 -6.57 -27.88
N LEU A 510 53.26 -5.32 -27.54
CA LEU A 510 53.66 -4.14 -28.31
C LEU A 510 55.18 -3.98 -28.37
N ARG A 511 55.87 -4.13 -27.24
CA ARG A 511 57.33 -4.04 -27.21
C ARG A 511 57.96 -5.13 -28.08
N VAL A 512 57.52 -6.37 -27.95
CA VAL A 512 58.03 -7.48 -28.78
C VAL A 512 57.79 -7.21 -30.25
N PHE A 513 56.57 -6.81 -30.65
CA PHE A 513 56.22 -6.52 -32.03
C PHE A 513 57.03 -5.36 -32.65
N ILE A 514 57.31 -4.31 -31.87
CA ILE A 514 58.12 -3.17 -32.33
C ILE A 514 59.60 -3.56 -32.49
N PHE A 515 60.13 -4.39 -31.58
CA PHE A 515 61.55 -4.78 -31.60
C PHE A 515 61.86 -5.97 -32.53
N THR A 516 60.88 -6.77 -32.95
CA THR A 516 61.07 -7.86 -33.93
C THR A 516 60.93 -7.43 -35.39
N LYS A 517 60.56 -6.17 -35.66
CA LYS A 517 60.36 -5.64 -37.02
C LYS A 517 61.54 -4.81 -37.55
N ASN A 518 62.68 -4.83 -36.87
CA ASN A 518 63.95 -4.22 -37.33
C ASN A 518 65.01 -5.29 -37.58
#